data_AF-A0A9D9ZZG7-F1
#
_entry.id   AF-A0A9D9ZZG7-F1
#
_cell.length_a   1.000
_cell.length_b   1.000
_cell.length_c   1.000
_cell.angle_alpha   90.00
_cell.angle_beta   90.00
_cell.angle_gamma   90.00
#
_symmetry.space_group_name_H-M   'P 1'
#
loop_
_entity.id
_entity.type
_entity.pdbx_description
1 polymer ?
#
loop_
_entity_poly.entity_id
_entity_poly.type
_entity_poly.pdbx_seq_one_letter_code
_entity_poly.pdbx_strand_id
1 'polypeptide(L)'
;AAPTVAAFHRAPEGEGRRIGVVATPCQALALAKIRTAKIDGYDKGKTLSLVIGLFCGWTLALEPFQNLLETYQLSAANLTGMDIPAGKNILELHTAEGPVNVPMAEVDACVREACRYCVDSTAEFADLSVGAARYGRNSGEMQNWNQVIVRSETGKKLVSLARSRGILEFRETPQEALHELKNAAAEKKKKALARIIAKSRSPQNLLYLNPGDTVVKKYLKT
;
A
#
# COMPACT_ATOMS: atom_id res chain seq x y z
N ALA A 1 4.93 -9.96 -0.92
CA ALA A 1 5.45 -8.60 -0.60
C ALA A 1 6.96 -8.69 -0.36
N ALA A 2 7.77 -7.87 -1.02
CA ALA A 2 9.21 -7.83 -0.80
C ALA A 2 9.54 -7.41 0.64
N PRO A 3 10.58 -7.96 1.29
CA PRO A 3 10.90 -7.69 2.70
C PRO A 3 11.69 -6.37 2.88
N THR A 4 11.16 -5.25 2.40
CA THR A 4 11.85 -3.95 2.36
C THR A 4 12.37 -3.49 3.73
N VAL A 5 11.59 -3.69 4.80
CA VAL A 5 11.98 -3.29 6.16
C VAL A 5 13.20 -4.08 6.67
N ALA A 6 13.36 -5.33 6.24
CA ALA A 6 14.54 -6.13 6.56
C ALA A 6 15.79 -5.62 5.81
N ALA A 7 15.63 -5.20 4.56
CA ALA A 7 16.71 -4.56 3.80
C ALA A 7 17.11 -3.22 4.43
N PHE A 8 16.15 -2.41 4.88
CA PHE A 8 16.42 -1.19 5.64
C PHE A 8 17.25 -1.46 6.91
N HIS A 9 16.90 -2.50 7.67
CA HIS A 9 17.69 -2.88 8.86
C HIS A 9 19.11 -3.33 8.54
N ARG A 10 19.31 -4.09 7.46
CA ARG A 10 20.64 -4.53 7.02
C ARG A 10 21.49 -3.44 6.39
N ALA A 11 20.88 -2.31 5.98
CA ALA A 11 21.63 -1.22 5.39
C ALA A 11 22.67 -0.69 6.40
N PRO A 12 23.93 -0.46 5.99
CA PRO A 12 24.98 -0.02 6.91
C PRO A 12 24.58 1.25 7.67
N GLU A 13 24.96 1.30 8.94
CA GLU A 13 24.83 2.49 9.78
C GLU A 13 26.12 3.30 9.66
N GLY A 14 25.98 4.62 9.58
CA GLY A 14 27.10 5.54 9.46
C GLY A 14 26.64 6.96 9.76
N GLU A 15 27.54 7.76 10.29
CA GLU A 15 27.25 9.15 10.63
C GLU A 15 26.77 9.93 9.39
N GLY A 16 25.67 10.66 9.52
CA GLY A 16 25.07 11.43 8.42
C GLY A 16 24.37 10.61 7.32
N ARG A 17 24.24 9.28 7.46
CA ARG A 17 23.58 8.45 6.43
C ARG A 17 22.07 8.65 6.42
N ARG A 18 21.54 8.97 5.23
CA ARG A 18 20.11 9.21 4.98
C ARG A 18 19.56 8.19 4.00
N ILE A 19 18.54 7.44 4.42
CA ILE A 19 17.92 6.36 3.65
C ILE A 19 16.49 6.75 3.30
N GLY A 20 16.16 6.66 2.01
CA GLY A 20 14.80 6.69 1.51
C GLY A 20 14.26 5.27 1.31
N VAL A 21 12.99 5.05 1.63
CA VAL A 21 12.36 3.72 1.52
C VAL A 21 11.03 3.83 0.77
N VAL A 22 10.84 2.98 -0.25
CA VAL A 22 9.53 2.75 -0.88
C VAL A 22 8.83 1.62 -0.12
N ALA A 23 7.63 1.88 0.37
CA ALA A 23 6.98 1.00 1.34
C ALA A 23 5.49 0.80 1.04
N THR A 24 4.99 -0.42 1.16
CA THR A 24 3.55 -0.69 1.27
C THR A 24 3.02 -0.22 2.63
N PRO A 25 1.70 -0.08 2.85
CA PRO A 25 1.14 0.53 4.06
C PRO A 25 1.59 -0.14 5.37
N CYS A 26 1.65 -1.47 5.41
CA CYS A 26 2.14 -2.19 6.58
C CYS A 26 3.64 -1.98 6.84
N GLN A 27 4.44 -1.79 5.78
CA GLN A 27 5.86 -1.45 5.89
C GLN A 27 6.05 0.00 6.35
N ALA A 28 5.25 0.94 5.85
CA ALA A 28 5.26 2.33 6.30
C ALA A 28 4.91 2.44 7.79
N LEU A 29 3.91 1.67 8.25
CA LEU A 29 3.58 1.55 9.67
C LEU A 29 4.76 1.01 10.49
N ALA A 30 5.43 -0.05 10.01
CA ALA A 30 6.60 -0.60 10.69
C ALA A 30 7.75 0.43 10.77
N LEU A 31 8.00 1.16 9.69
CA LEU A 31 9.00 2.24 9.64
C LEU A 31 8.65 3.41 10.56
N ALA A 32 7.37 3.76 10.70
CA ALA A 32 6.94 4.75 11.68
C ALA A 32 7.19 4.27 13.11
N LYS A 33 6.88 3.01 13.43
CA LYS A 33 7.21 2.42 14.73
C LYS A 33 8.70 2.46 15.02
N ILE A 34 9.54 2.11 14.04
CA ILE A 34 11.01 2.18 14.15
C ILE A 34 11.47 3.62 14.42
N ARG A 35 10.89 4.60 13.74
CA ARG A 35 11.22 6.02 13.88
C ARG A 35 10.88 6.56 15.27
N THR A 36 9.81 6.08 15.89
CA THR A 36 9.33 6.53 17.19
C THR A 36 9.74 5.63 18.35
N ALA A 37 10.42 4.51 18.07
CA ALA A 37 10.83 3.55 19.08
C ALA A 37 11.83 4.20 20.04
N LYS A 38 11.60 4.01 21.34
CA LYS A 38 12.54 4.39 22.40
C LYS A 38 13.15 3.09 22.94
N ILE A 39 14.23 2.65 22.31
CA ILE A 39 14.94 1.42 22.66
C ILE A 39 16.41 1.80 22.83
N ASP A 40 16.96 1.53 24.02
CA ASP A 40 18.35 1.88 24.34
C ASP A 40 19.32 1.19 23.38
N GLY A 41 20.25 1.96 22.81
CA GLY A 41 21.22 1.47 21.83
C GLY A 41 20.67 1.22 20.43
N TYR A 42 19.39 1.53 20.15
CA TYR A 42 18.79 1.35 18.83
C TYR A 42 18.46 2.70 18.18
N ASP A 43 19.35 3.14 17.29
CA ASP A 43 19.26 4.45 16.62
C ASP A 43 18.90 4.37 15.13
N LYS A 44 18.50 3.18 14.64
CA LYS A 44 18.20 2.95 13.22
C LYS A 44 17.22 3.96 12.64
N GLY A 45 16.21 4.34 13.43
CA GLY A 45 15.19 5.30 13.05
C GLY A 45 15.74 6.65 12.59
N LYS A 46 16.91 7.08 13.11
CA LYS A 46 17.56 8.35 12.73
C LYS A 46 18.07 8.35 11.28
N THR A 47 18.37 7.19 10.72
CA THR A 47 18.82 7.06 9.32
C THR A 47 17.66 7.15 8.31
N LEU A 48 16.42 6.94 8.76
CA LEU A 48 15.24 6.99 7.90
C LEU A 48 14.85 8.43 7.59
N SER A 49 15.13 8.88 6.36
CA SER A 49 14.95 10.29 5.96
C SER A 49 13.77 10.54 5.02
N LEU A 50 13.26 9.50 4.38
CA LEU A 50 12.13 9.60 3.45
C LEU A 50 11.38 8.26 3.35
N VAL A 51 10.05 8.30 3.39
CA VAL A 51 9.19 7.16 3.10
C VAL A 51 8.23 7.52 1.97
N ILE A 52 8.35 6.83 0.84
CA ILE A 52 7.37 6.88 -0.26
C ILE A 52 6.45 5.67 -0.11
N GLY A 53 5.21 5.92 0.27
CA GLY A 53 4.18 4.92 0.46
C GLY A 53 3.52 4.52 -0.86
N LEU A 54 3.32 3.23 -1.09
CA LEU A 54 2.50 2.73 -2.20
C LEU A 54 1.08 2.47 -1.75
N PHE A 55 0.09 2.81 -2.57
CA PHE A 55 -1.27 2.34 -2.36
C PHE A 55 -1.30 0.81 -2.47
N CYS A 56 -2.04 0.16 -1.59
CA CYS A 56 -2.08 -1.30 -1.53
C CYS A 56 -3.42 -1.80 -0.96
N GLY A 57 -4.17 -2.53 -1.77
CA GLY A 57 -5.35 -3.28 -1.31
C GLY A 57 -4.94 -4.53 -0.54
N TRP A 58 -4.03 -5.32 -1.11
CA TRP A 58 -3.61 -6.63 -0.63
C TRP A 58 -2.32 -7.05 -1.35
N THR A 59 -1.74 -8.16 -0.92
CA THR A 59 -0.64 -8.83 -1.63
C THR A 59 -0.92 -10.33 -1.68
N LEU A 60 -0.36 -11.02 -2.66
CA LEU A 60 -0.57 -12.44 -2.86
C LEU A 60 0.43 -13.27 -2.06
N ALA A 61 -0.03 -14.42 -1.56
CA ALA A 61 0.82 -15.47 -1.02
C ALA A 61 1.48 -16.21 -2.19
N LEU A 62 2.78 -16.52 -2.06
CA LEU A 62 3.59 -17.04 -3.18
C LEU A 62 3.05 -18.37 -3.69
N GLU A 63 2.91 -19.36 -2.81
CA GLU A 63 2.48 -20.71 -3.18
C GLU A 63 1.05 -20.75 -3.76
N PRO A 64 0.00 -20.18 -3.11
CA PRO A 64 -1.32 -20.12 -3.73
C PRO A 64 -1.33 -19.42 -5.10
N PHE A 65 -0.54 -18.36 -5.26
CA PHE A 65 -0.47 -17.66 -6.54
C PHE A 65 0.27 -18.48 -7.60
N GLN A 66 1.31 -19.23 -7.25
CA GLN A 66 1.98 -20.15 -8.18
C GLN A 66 1.01 -21.24 -8.65
N ASN A 67 0.26 -21.85 -7.72
CA ASN A 67 -0.76 -22.84 -8.07
C ASN A 67 -1.83 -22.25 -8.99
N LEU A 68 -2.24 -21.00 -8.74
CA LEU A 68 -3.18 -20.28 -9.62
C LEU A 68 -2.57 -20.04 -11.01
N LEU A 69 -1.28 -19.73 -11.13
CA LEU A 69 -0.66 -19.57 -12.46
C LEU A 69 -0.66 -20.90 -13.24
N GLU A 70 -0.42 -22.03 -12.57
CA GLU A 70 -0.43 -23.36 -13.20
C GLU A 70 -1.81 -23.73 -13.76
N THR A 71 -2.91 -23.33 -13.11
CA THR A 71 -4.26 -23.58 -13.66
C THR A 71 -4.52 -22.83 -14.97
N TYR A 72 -3.79 -21.74 -15.22
CA TYR A 72 -3.81 -20.98 -16.48
C TYR A 72 -2.65 -21.38 -17.42
N GLN A 73 -1.94 -22.48 -17.13
CA GLN A 73 -0.78 -22.95 -17.90
C GLN A 73 0.35 -21.90 -18.00
N LEU A 74 0.48 -21.05 -16.98
CA LEU A 74 1.50 -20.02 -16.88
C LEU A 74 2.52 -20.37 -15.80
N SER A 75 3.76 -19.89 -15.97
CA SER A 75 4.74 -19.80 -14.90
C SER A 75 5.06 -18.34 -14.60
N ALA A 76 5.62 -18.05 -13.41
CA ALA A 76 6.06 -16.71 -13.05
C ALA A 76 7.10 -16.14 -14.04
N ALA A 77 7.89 -17.00 -14.70
CA ALA A 77 8.87 -16.60 -15.70
C ALA A 77 8.23 -16.14 -17.02
N ASN A 78 6.97 -16.52 -17.30
CA ASN A 78 6.23 -16.07 -18.48
C ASN A 78 5.60 -14.68 -18.31
N LEU A 79 5.55 -14.17 -17.08
CA LEU A 79 4.90 -12.90 -16.78
C LEU A 79 5.83 -11.72 -17.05
N THR A 80 5.37 -10.77 -17.86
CA THR A 80 6.04 -9.49 -18.11
C THR A 80 5.45 -8.34 -17.28
N GLY A 81 4.26 -8.54 -16.73
CA GLY A 81 3.53 -7.54 -15.96
C GLY A 81 2.26 -8.09 -15.35
N MET A 82 1.67 -7.32 -14.44
CA MET A 82 0.35 -7.58 -13.88
C MET A 82 -0.34 -6.25 -13.64
N ASP A 83 -1.64 -6.18 -13.88
CA ASP A 83 -2.46 -5.04 -13.49
C ASP A 83 -3.83 -5.48 -12.96
N ILE A 84 -4.48 -4.60 -12.21
CA ILE A 84 -5.87 -4.75 -11.81
C ILE A 84 -6.62 -3.60 -12.48
N PRO A 85 -7.15 -3.76 -13.70
CA PRO A 85 -7.80 -2.66 -14.39
C PRO A 85 -9.02 -2.14 -13.62
N ALA A 86 -9.18 -0.81 -13.58
CA ALA A 86 -10.31 -0.19 -12.90
C ALA A 86 -11.65 -0.66 -13.52
N GLY A 87 -12.61 -1.02 -12.66
CA GLY A 87 -13.97 -1.41 -13.07
C GLY A 87 -14.12 -2.82 -13.68
N LYS A 88 -13.02 -3.55 -13.95
CA LYS A 88 -13.09 -4.87 -14.59
C LYS A 88 -13.19 -6.05 -13.63
N ASN A 89 -12.85 -5.85 -12.35
CA ASN A 89 -12.87 -6.91 -11.32
C ASN A 89 -12.09 -8.19 -11.71
N ILE A 90 -10.90 -8.00 -12.29
CA ILE A 90 -9.97 -9.05 -12.71
C ILE A 90 -8.54 -8.67 -12.32
N LEU A 91 -7.67 -9.66 -12.25
CA LEU A 91 -6.22 -9.50 -12.37
C LEU A 91 -5.84 -9.82 -13.82
N GLU A 92 -5.25 -8.86 -14.51
CA GLU A 92 -4.71 -9.04 -15.86
C GLU A 92 -3.23 -9.44 -15.73
N LEU A 93 -2.89 -10.62 -16.25
CA LEU A 93 -1.53 -11.15 -16.30
C LEU A 93 -0.96 -10.89 -17.69
N HIS A 94 0.13 -10.13 -17.80
CA HIS A 94 0.74 -9.81 -19.08
C HIS A 94 1.78 -10.87 -19.45
N THR A 95 1.70 -11.37 -20.68
CA THR A 95 2.64 -12.34 -21.25
C THR A 95 3.11 -11.86 -22.62
N ALA A 96 4.09 -12.55 -23.22
CA ALA A 96 4.52 -12.28 -24.58
C ALA A 96 3.41 -12.54 -25.64
N GLU A 97 2.47 -13.44 -25.35
CA GLU A 97 1.38 -13.82 -26.25
C GLU A 97 0.13 -12.95 -26.08
N GLY A 98 0.08 -12.14 -25.02
CA GLY A 98 -1.04 -11.25 -24.71
C GLY A 98 -1.49 -11.32 -23.24
N PRO A 99 -2.52 -10.56 -22.85
CA PRO A 99 -3.04 -10.57 -21.50
C PRO A 99 -3.92 -11.81 -21.23
N VAL A 100 -3.73 -12.42 -20.06
CA VAL A 100 -4.59 -13.46 -19.50
C VAL A 100 -5.38 -12.88 -18.33
N ASN A 101 -6.71 -12.99 -18.37
CA ASN A 101 -7.59 -12.38 -17.38
C ASN A 101 -8.01 -13.41 -16.32
N VAL A 102 -7.68 -13.14 -15.06
CA VAL A 102 -8.06 -13.97 -13.92
C VAL A 102 -9.17 -13.28 -13.13
N PRO A 103 -10.34 -13.91 -12.91
CA PRO A 103 -11.40 -13.36 -12.09
C PRO A 103 -10.94 -13.02 -10.67
N MET A 104 -11.36 -11.87 -10.14
CA MET A 104 -10.94 -11.45 -8.79
C MET A 104 -11.36 -12.43 -7.68
N ALA A 105 -12.40 -13.24 -7.91
CA ALA A 105 -12.81 -14.28 -6.95
C ALA A 105 -11.74 -15.36 -6.76
N GLU A 106 -11.03 -15.76 -7.82
CA GLU A 106 -9.91 -16.71 -7.75
C GLU A 106 -8.68 -16.05 -7.14
N VAL A 107 -8.43 -14.78 -7.48
CA VAL A 107 -7.33 -13.98 -6.91
C VAL A 107 -7.51 -13.81 -5.40
N ASP A 108 -8.75 -13.65 -4.92
CA ASP A 108 -9.07 -13.46 -3.50
C ASP A 108 -8.62 -14.66 -2.64
N ALA A 109 -8.67 -15.88 -3.18
CA ALA A 109 -8.16 -17.09 -2.52
C ALA A 109 -6.64 -17.08 -2.35
N CYS A 110 -5.92 -16.34 -3.20
CA CYS A 110 -4.47 -16.19 -3.14
C CYS A 110 -4.01 -15.02 -2.26
N VAL A 111 -4.92 -14.19 -1.77
CA VAL A 111 -4.59 -13.04 -0.92
C VAL A 111 -3.96 -13.54 0.39
N ARG A 112 -2.79 -12.99 0.72
CA ARG A 112 -2.09 -13.30 1.96
C ARG A 112 -2.97 -12.99 3.17
N GLU A 113 -3.15 -13.96 4.05
CA GLU A 113 -4.05 -13.88 5.21
C GLU A 113 -3.81 -12.63 6.08
N ALA A 114 -2.55 -12.24 6.30
CA ALA A 114 -2.21 -11.03 7.06
C ALA A 114 -2.81 -9.74 6.46
N CYS A 115 -3.00 -9.66 5.13
CA CYS A 115 -3.63 -8.51 4.48
C CYS A 115 -5.09 -8.33 4.88
N ARG A 116 -5.77 -9.41 5.30
CA ARG A 116 -7.17 -9.38 5.73
C ARG A 116 -7.37 -8.59 7.02
N TYR A 117 -6.31 -8.36 7.80
CA TYR A 117 -6.31 -7.58 9.03
C TYR A 117 -5.69 -6.18 8.86
N CYS A 118 -5.27 -5.80 7.65
CA CYS A 118 -4.63 -4.51 7.39
C CYS A 118 -5.67 -3.39 7.24
N VAL A 119 -5.58 -2.36 8.08
CA VAL A 119 -6.51 -1.20 8.09
C VAL A 119 -6.03 -0.03 7.23
N ASP A 120 -5.00 -0.19 6.41
CA ASP A 120 -4.43 0.92 5.63
C ASP A 120 -4.30 0.52 4.14
N SER A 121 -4.80 1.37 3.26
CA SER A 121 -4.70 1.25 1.80
C SER A 121 -3.85 2.31 1.14
N THR A 122 -3.53 3.40 1.82
CA THR A 122 -2.89 4.59 1.23
C THR A 122 -1.56 4.94 1.89
N ALA A 123 -1.03 4.06 2.75
CA ALA A 123 0.24 4.24 3.46
C ALA A 123 0.22 5.55 4.26
N GLU A 124 -0.64 5.62 5.26
CA GLU A 124 -0.94 6.80 6.08
C GLU A 124 0.28 7.35 6.83
N PHE A 125 1.29 6.50 7.06
CA PHE A 125 2.52 6.82 7.78
C PHE A 125 3.72 7.15 6.86
N ALA A 126 3.49 7.32 5.55
CA ALA A 126 4.52 7.77 4.61
C ALA A 126 4.67 9.30 4.61
N ASP A 127 5.76 9.81 4.03
CA ASP A 127 5.94 11.24 3.73
C ASP A 127 5.15 11.66 2.48
N LEU A 128 5.12 10.76 1.49
CA LEU A 128 4.41 10.88 0.23
C LEU A 128 3.76 9.53 -0.08
N SER A 129 2.48 9.49 -0.43
CA SER A 129 1.82 8.25 -0.87
C SER A 129 1.44 8.31 -2.33
N VAL A 130 1.66 7.23 -3.07
CA VAL A 130 1.49 7.17 -4.52
C VAL A 130 0.77 5.88 -4.90
N GLY A 131 -0.18 5.96 -5.82
CA GLY A 131 -0.77 4.80 -6.46
C GLY A 131 -1.45 5.17 -7.77
N ALA A 132 -1.84 4.17 -8.56
CA ALA A 132 -2.53 4.41 -9.82
C ALA A 132 -3.77 5.31 -9.61
N ALA A 133 -3.91 6.33 -10.46
CA ALA A 133 -5.12 7.14 -10.50
C ALA A 133 -6.27 6.30 -11.07
N ARG A 134 -7.38 6.21 -10.34
CA ARG A 134 -8.50 5.31 -10.65
C ARG A 134 -9.86 6.01 -10.52
N TYR A 135 -9.95 7.23 -11.05
CA TYR A 135 -11.13 8.07 -10.98
C TYR A 135 -11.50 8.61 -12.37
N GLY A 136 -12.75 9.08 -12.52
CA GLY A 136 -13.28 9.56 -13.79
C GLY A 136 -14.01 8.47 -14.59
N ARG A 137 -14.81 8.90 -15.58
CA ARG A 137 -15.72 8.02 -16.33
C ARG A 137 -15.01 7.16 -17.39
N ASN A 138 -13.80 7.53 -17.78
CA ASN A 138 -12.98 6.80 -18.74
C ASN A 138 -11.68 6.37 -18.07
N SER A 139 -11.58 5.09 -17.69
CA SER A 139 -10.39 4.52 -17.05
C SER A 139 -9.12 4.65 -17.92
N GLY A 140 -9.27 4.79 -19.24
CA GLY A 140 -8.17 5.05 -20.16
C GLY A 140 -7.55 6.45 -20.00
N GLU A 141 -8.30 7.45 -19.53
CA GLU A 141 -7.78 8.81 -19.34
C GLU A 141 -6.76 8.89 -18.20
N MET A 142 -6.96 8.09 -17.15
CA MET A 142 -6.04 7.99 -16.02
C MET A 142 -4.96 6.93 -16.23
N GLN A 143 -4.97 6.24 -17.37
CA GLN A 143 -3.93 5.29 -17.71
C GLN A 143 -2.58 6.02 -17.71
N ASN A 144 -1.59 5.45 -17.02
CA ASN A 144 -0.26 6.02 -16.79
C ASN A 144 -0.20 7.22 -15.82
N TRP A 145 -1.33 7.66 -15.24
CA TRP A 145 -1.33 8.65 -14.16
C TRP A 145 -1.31 7.99 -12.79
N ASN A 146 -0.58 8.61 -11.87
CA ASN A 146 -0.63 8.27 -10.45
C ASN A 146 -1.32 9.37 -9.66
N GLN A 147 -2.13 8.99 -8.68
CA GLN A 147 -2.62 9.87 -7.65
C GLN A 147 -1.59 9.92 -6.52
N VAL A 148 -1.30 11.14 -6.05
CA VAL A 148 -0.28 11.40 -5.04
C VAL A 148 -0.89 12.14 -3.85
N ILE A 149 -0.60 11.68 -2.63
CA ILE A 149 -0.99 12.31 -1.37
C ILE A 149 0.27 12.77 -0.65
N VAL A 150 0.43 14.08 -0.48
CA VAL A 150 1.51 14.67 0.33
C VAL A 150 1.09 14.66 1.80
N ARG A 151 1.92 14.09 2.68
CA ARG A 151 1.58 13.91 4.10
C ARG A 151 2.48 14.67 5.07
N SER A 152 3.77 14.79 4.73
CA SER A 152 4.75 15.47 5.58
C SER A 152 5.42 16.64 4.87
N GLU A 153 6.08 17.50 5.65
CA GLU A 153 6.91 18.58 5.10
C GLU A 153 8.04 18.05 4.21
N THR A 154 8.60 16.89 4.52
CA THR A 154 9.59 16.22 3.66
C THR A 154 8.98 15.84 2.32
N GLY A 155 7.78 15.24 2.32
CA GLY A 155 7.06 14.91 1.08
C GLY A 155 6.70 16.15 0.26
N LYS A 156 6.28 17.23 0.94
CA LYS A 156 5.96 18.51 0.30
C LYS A 156 7.18 19.10 -0.40
N LYS A 157 8.32 19.16 0.29
CA LYS A 157 9.61 19.62 -0.28
C LYS A 157 10.01 18.80 -1.50
N LEU A 158 9.83 17.47 -1.44
CA LEU A 158 10.17 16.57 -2.55
C LEU A 158 9.29 16.85 -3.79
N VAL A 159 7.98 16.99 -3.62
CA VAL A 159 7.06 17.30 -4.72
C VAL A 159 7.31 18.70 -5.30
N SER A 160 7.54 19.70 -4.45
CA SER A 160 7.90 21.06 -4.90
C SER A 160 9.21 21.06 -5.69
N LEU A 161 10.21 20.31 -5.25
CA LEU A 161 11.47 20.14 -5.99
C LEU A 161 11.23 19.51 -7.37
N ALA A 162 10.45 18.43 -7.43
CA ALA A 162 10.12 17.77 -8.69
C ALA A 162 9.39 18.72 -9.67
N ARG A 163 8.45 19.53 -9.17
CA ARG A 163 7.77 20.59 -9.95
C ARG A 163 8.77 21.62 -10.48
N SER A 164 9.61 22.17 -9.61
CA SER A 164 10.59 23.20 -9.98
C SER A 164 11.61 22.71 -11.03
N ARG A 165 11.90 21.41 -11.05
CA ARG A 165 12.81 20.79 -12.01
C ARG A 165 12.13 20.32 -13.28
N GLY A 166 10.79 20.39 -13.37
CA GLY A 166 10.03 19.95 -14.55
C GLY A 166 10.16 18.46 -14.86
N ILE A 167 10.49 17.62 -13.87
CA ILE A 167 10.73 16.17 -14.08
C ILE A 167 9.46 15.32 -13.99
N LEU A 168 8.34 15.91 -13.57
CA LEU A 168 7.03 15.27 -13.45
C LEU A 168 5.95 16.22 -13.93
N GLU A 169 4.95 15.66 -14.60
CA GLU A 169 3.71 16.37 -14.92
C GLU A 169 2.73 16.27 -13.74
N PHE A 170 1.98 17.34 -13.51
CA PHE A 170 1.02 17.40 -12.42
C PHE A 170 -0.31 17.93 -12.91
N ARG A 171 -1.37 17.28 -12.45
CA ARG A 171 -2.76 17.71 -12.66
C ARG A 171 -3.48 17.77 -11.32
N GLU A 172 -4.31 18.80 -11.16
CA GLU A 172 -5.26 18.90 -10.04
C GLU A 172 -6.18 17.68 -10.04
N THR A 173 -6.37 17.06 -8.88
CA THR A 173 -7.27 15.91 -8.75
C THR A 173 -8.67 16.40 -8.40
N PRO A 174 -9.73 15.95 -9.11
CA PRO A 174 -11.11 16.32 -8.79
C PRO A 174 -11.50 15.95 -7.35
N GLN A 175 -12.43 16.70 -6.74
CA GLN A 175 -12.84 16.45 -5.35
C GLN A 175 -13.52 15.08 -5.21
N GLU A 176 -14.27 14.66 -6.22
CA GLU A 176 -14.95 13.35 -6.28
C GLU A 176 -13.94 12.20 -6.16
N ALA A 177 -12.77 12.32 -6.81
CA ALA A 177 -11.72 11.30 -6.74
C ALA A 177 -11.18 11.12 -5.32
N LEU A 178 -11.05 12.22 -4.57
CA LEU A 178 -10.67 12.14 -3.16
C LEU A 178 -11.78 11.51 -2.31
N HIS A 179 -13.05 11.79 -2.63
CA HIS A 179 -14.19 11.19 -1.95
C HIS A 179 -14.23 9.66 -2.17
N GLU A 180 -14.09 9.20 -3.41
CA GLU A 180 -14.01 7.79 -3.78
C GLU A 180 -12.85 7.08 -3.07
N LEU A 181 -11.67 7.69 -3.07
CA LEU A 181 -10.50 7.13 -2.38
C LEU A 181 -10.73 7.02 -0.86
N LYS A 182 -11.34 8.02 -0.24
CA LYS A 182 -11.72 7.99 1.18
C LYS A 182 -12.71 6.86 1.48
N ASN A 183 -13.70 6.65 0.60
CA ASN A 183 -14.67 5.58 0.74
C ASN A 183 -14.00 4.20 0.63
N ALA A 184 -13.14 3.99 -0.38
CA ALA A 184 -12.38 2.75 -0.54
C ALA A 184 -11.47 2.46 0.68
N ALA A 185 -10.80 3.49 1.19
CA ALA A 185 -9.97 3.37 2.40
C ALA A 185 -10.79 3.03 3.65
N ALA A 186 -11.96 3.66 3.80
CA ALA A 186 -12.89 3.38 4.90
C ALA A 186 -13.42 1.94 4.86
N GLU A 187 -13.81 1.45 3.68
CA GLU A 187 -14.30 0.07 3.52
C GLU A 187 -13.23 -0.96 3.86
N LYS A 188 -11.98 -0.73 3.46
CA LYS A 188 -10.86 -1.58 3.91
C LYS A 188 -10.71 -1.58 5.43
N LYS A 189 -10.75 -0.40 6.07
CA LYS A 189 -10.66 -0.25 7.53
C LYS A 189 -11.75 -1.05 8.24
N LYS A 190 -13.01 -0.88 7.85
CA LYS A 190 -14.17 -1.58 8.45
C LYS A 190 -14.02 -3.10 8.32
N LYS A 191 -13.74 -3.61 7.12
CA LYS A 191 -13.56 -5.05 6.86
C LYS A 191 -12.43 -5.64 7.70
N ALA A 192 -11.29 -4.95 7.79
CA ALA A 192 -10.17 -5.39 8.60
C ALA A 192 -10.47 -5.38 10.10
N LEU A 193 -11.14 -4.33 10.60
CA LEU A 193 -11.56 -4.25 12.01
C LEU A 193 -12.53 -5.37 12.38
N ALA A 194 -13.53 -5.65 11.54
CA ALA A 194 -14.46 -6.75 11.76
C ALA A 194 -13.73 -8.10 11.88
N ARG A 195 -12.73 -8.36 11.02
CA ARG A 195 -11.90 -9.57 11.10
C ARG A 195 -10.99 -9.60 12.32
N ILE A 196 -10.43 -8.46 12.72
CA ILE A 196 -9.62 -8.34 13.95
C ILE A 196 -10.47 -8.72 15.16
N ILE A 197 -11.68 -8.16 15.27
CA ILE A 197 -12.62 -8.44 16.38
C ILE A 197 -13.04 -9.91 16.37
N ALA A 198 -13.36 -10.47 15.20
CA ALA A 198 -13.70 -11.88 15.08
C ALA A 198 -12.53 -12.79 15.54
N LYS A 199 -11.29 -12.43 15.19
CA LYS A 199 -10.09 -13.18 15.60
C LYS A 199 -9.80 -13.04 17.09
N SER A 200 -9.90 -11.85 17.65
CA SER A 200 -9.59 -11.58 19.07
C SER A 200 -10.76 -11.91 20.00
N ARG A 201 -11.96 -12.09 19.46
CA ARG A 201 -13.23 -12.23 20.18
C ARG A 201 -13.55 -11.06 21.11
N SER A 202 -12.97 -9.88 20.87
CA SER A 202 -13.20 -8.69 21.70
C SER A 202 -13.02 -7.38 20.91
N PRO A 203 -13.98 -6.43 21.01
CA PRO A 203 -13.84 -5.09 20.43
C PRO A 203 -12.84 -4.20 21.17
N GLN A 204 -12.38 -4.61 22.36
CA GLN A 204 -11.32 -3.93 23.11
C GLN A 204 -9.93 -4.47 22.78
N ASN A 205 -9.81 -5.71 22.32
CA ASN A 205 -8.56 -6.29 21.87
C ASN A 205 -8.44 -6.21 20.35
N LEU A 206 -7.86 -5.13 19.84
CA LEU A 206 -7.68 -4.91 18.40
C LEU A 206 -6.31 -5.36 17.89
N LEU A 207 -5.70 -6.33 18.59
CA LEU A 207 -4.40 -6.93 18.31
C LEU A 207 -3.26 -5.90 18.31
N TYR A 208 -3.02 -5.27 17.17
CA TYR A 208 -1.93 -4.32 16.95
C TYR A 208 -2.38 -2.86 16.89
N LEU A 209 -3.69 -2.61 17.03
CA LEU A 209 -4.31 -1.28 16.99
C LEU A 209 -4.70 -0.83 18.40
N ASN A 210 -4.64 0.48 18.61
CA ASN A 210 -5.10 1.09 19.85
C ASN A 210 -6.63 1.32 19.79
N PRO A 211 -7.45 0.67 20.63
CA PRO A 211 -8.90 0.91 20.68
C PRO A 211 -9.26 2.33 21.13
N GLY A 212 -8.31 3.04 21.75
CA GLY A 212 -8.42 4.44 22.15
C GLY A 212 -8.32 5.44 21.00
N ASP A 213 -7.73 5.04 19.88
CA ASP A 213 -7.47 5.90 18.70
C ASP A 213 -8.77 6.42 18.09
N THR A 214 -8.80 7.71 17.73
CA THR A 214 -10.02 8.39 17.25
C THR A 214 -10.47 7.88 15.88
N VAL A 215 -9.53 7.54 15.00
CA VAL A 215 -9.82 6.97 13.68
C VAL A 215 -10.36 5.56 13.84
N VAL A 216 -9.74 4.75 14.68
CA VAL A 216 -10.21 3.39 14.98
C VAL A 216 -11.63 3.44 15.58
N LYS A 217 -11.86 4.27 16.61
CA LYS A 217 -13.18 4.44 17.23
C LYS A 217 -14.26 4.85 16.23
N LYS A 218 -13.94 5.72 15.26
CA LYS A 218 -14.88 6.16 14.24
C LYS A 218 -15.44 4.98 13.44
N TYR A 219 -14.61 3.99 13.11
CA TYR A 219 -14.99 2.84 12.28
C TYR A 219 -15.43 1.61 13.07
N LEU A 220 -15.35 1.64 14.40
CA LEU A 220 -15.94 0.61 15.28
C LEU A 220 -17.42 0.85 15.59
N LYS A 221 -17.88 2.11 15.49
CA LYS A 221 -19.25 2.54 15.81
C LYS A 221 -20.26 2.32 14.67
N THR A 222 -19.80 1.82 13.53
CA THR A 222 -20.56 1.55 12.31
C THR A 222 -20.54 0.07 12.01
#